data_AF-A0A834BFR2-F1
#
_entry.id   AF-A0A834BFR2-F1
#
_cell.length_a   1.000
_cell.length_b   1.000
_cell.length_c   1.000
_cell.angle_alpha   90.00
_cell.angle_beta   90.00
_cell.angle_gamma   90.00
#
_symmetry.space_group_name_H-M   'P 1'
#
loop_
_entity.id
_entity.type
_entity.pdbx_description
1 polymer ?
#
loop_
_entity_poly.entity_id
_entity_poly.type
_entity_poly.pdbx_seq_one_letter_code
_entity_poly.pdbx_strand_id
1 'polypeptide(L)'
;MENEENQEEQGSEEKGGEFASMLTELLFELHVAATPDKLNKAMKKAHDWVEEDQTVVPVGVADRGEEKTEEEEKEEKPENPEDDRKEERRTKTVEEVYMLSIESLAEVTARCIEQLHKVAELILHGQEEEKPAQDQANVLIKLTTAMCNEVASLSKKFTNSLTTVGSDKKAEVLNPMIDSVLLEGCNSTTYIQDAFQLLLPVLQVSHIQTSCSEARPGAGQTPPS
;
A
#
# COMPACT_ATOMS: atom_id res chain seq x y z
N MET A 1 5.67 31.41 26.39
CA MET A 1 5.61 30.20 27.23
C MET A 1 4.72 29.25 26.45
N GLU A 2 5.34 28.56 25.48
CA GLU A 2 5.83 27.16 25.59
C GLU A 2 4.72 26.27 25.00
N ASN A 3 4.78 25.93 23.69
CA ASN A 3 5.62 24.89 23.07
C ASN A 3 5.44 23.54 23.76
N GLU A 4 4.72 22.63 23.11
CA GLU A 4 5.04 21.19 23.01
C GLU A 4 3.85 20.46 22.37
N GLU A 5 4.05 19.96 21.15
CA GLU A 5 3.63 18.62 20.72
C GLU A 5 4.30 18.36 19.36
N ASN A 6 5.62 18.21 19.42
CA ASN A 6 6.41 17.54 18.39
C ASN A 6 7.01 16.29 19.04
N GLN A 7 6.24 15.21 19.05
CA GLN A 7 6.74 13.87 19.31
C GLN A 7 5.96 12.93 18.41
N GLU A 8 6.60 12.51 17.32
CA GLU A 8 6.51 11.15 16.77
C GLU A 8 7.55 10.99 15.66
N GLU A 9 8.82 10.99 16.07
CA GLU A 9 9.89 10.31 15.35
C GLU A 9 10.55 9.35 16.32
N GLN A 10 10.08 8.09 16.32
CA GLN A 10 10.89 6.90 16.57
C GLN A 10 10.04 5.64 16.34
N GLY A 11 10.44 4.87 15.33
CA GLY A 11 9.80 3.63 14.90
C GLY A 11 10.30 3.27 13.50
N SER A 12 11.61 3.02 13.41
CA SER A 12 12.33 2.66 12.21
C SER A 12 12.05 1.20 11.81
N GLU A 13 11.73 1.02 10.52
CA GLU A 13 12.26 -0.05 9.66
C GLU A 13 11.70 -1.48 9.71
N GLU A 14 10.53 -1.76 10.31
CA GLU A 14 9.86 -3.09 10.14
C GLU A 14 8.37 -3.03 9.71
N LYS A 15 7.91 -1.90 9.15
CA LYS A 15 6.47 -1.61 9.01
C LYS A 15 5.70 -2.40 7.94
N GLY A 16 6.36 -2.86 6.87
CA GLY A 16 5.66 -3.58 5.79
C GLY A 16 5.05 -4.91 6.25
N GLY A 17 5.70 -5.60 7.19
CA GLY A 17 5.20 -6.84 7.80
C GLY A 17 4.13 -6.59 8.87
N GLU A 18 4.25 -5.49 9.62
CA GLU A 18 3.26 -5.07 10.62
C GLU A 18 1.91 -4.77 9.98
N PHE A 19 1.90 -4.03 8.86
CA PHE A 19 0.66 -3.73 8.13
C PHE A 19 -0.04 -5.01 7.64
N ALA A 20 0.70 -5.93 7.02
CA ALA A 20 0.14 -7.18 6.50
C ALA A 20 -0.51 -8.04 7.60
N SER A 21 0.11 -8.07 8.78
CA SER A 21 -0.40 -8.80 9.95
C SER A 21 -1.65 -8.14 10.51
N MET A 22 -1.60 -6.82 10.74
CA MET A 22 -2.75 -6.03 11.20
C MET A 22 -3.96 -6.16 10.27
N LEU A 23 -3.73 -6.07 8.95
CA LEU A 23 -4.78 -6.17 7.95
C LEU A 23 -5.45 -7.56 7.98
N THR A 24 -4.65 -8.60 8.14
CA THR A 24 -5.12 -9.98 8.26
C THR A 24 -5.93 -10.17 9.55
N GLU A 25 -5.45 -9.65 10.68
CA GLU A 25 -6.16 -9.69 11.95
C GLU A 25 -7.53 -8.98 11.90
N LEU A 26 -7.60 -7.80 11.28
CA LEU A 26 -8.86 -7.07 11.12
C LEU A 26 -9.87 -7.81 10.23
N LEU A 27 -9.41 -8.49 9.18
CA LEU A 27 -10.28 -9.30 8.32
C LEU A 27 -10.79 -10.55 9.03
N PHE A 28 -9.95 -11.19 9.87
CA PHE A 28 -10.40 -12.25 10.78
C PHE A 28 -11.39 -11.73 11.82
N GLU A 29 -11.12 -10.56 12.43
CA GLU A 29 -12.03 -9.93 13.38
C GLU A 29 -13.38 -9.62 12.73
N LEU A 30 -13.41 -9.29 11.43
CA LEU A 30 -14.65 -9.04 10.70
C LEU A 30 -15.46 -10.30 10.40
N HIS A 31 -14.87 -11.50 10.56
CA HIS A 31 -15.48 -12.81 10.26
C HIS A 31 -15.96 -12.93 8.80
N VAL A 32 -15.20 -12.35 7.87
CA VAL A 32 -15.42 -12.53 6.44
C VAL A 32 -14.33 -13.41 5.85
N ALA A 33 -14.70 -14.29 4.91
CA ALA A 33 -13.74 -15.13 4.18
C ALA A 33 -12.97 -14.33 3.12
N ALA A 34 -12.25 -13.28 3.54
CA ALA A 34 -11.42 -12.42 2.70
C ALA A 34 -9.96 -12.53 3.12
N THR A 35 -9.06 -12.65 2.14
CA THR A 35 -7.61 -12.53 2.36
C THR A 35 -7.09 -11.26 1.71
N PRO A 36 -6.12 -10.56 2.34
CA PRO A 36 -5.57 -9.32 1.80
C PRO A 36 -4.41 -9.52 0.81
N ASP A 37 -4.25 -10.71 0.23
CA ASP A 37 -3.01 -11.13 -0.48
C ASP A 37 -2.56 -10.14 -1.57
N LYS A 38 -3.52 -9.63 -2.35
CA LYS A 38 -3.22 -8.68 -3.43
C LYS A 38 -2.75 -7.33 -2.91
N LEU A 39 -3.38 -6.85 -1.83
CA LEU A 39 -3.02 -5.59 -1.18
C LEU A 39 -1.66 -5.72 -0.49
N ASN A 40 -1.45 -6.80 0.26
CA ASN A 40 -0.16 -7.11 0.89
C ASN A 40 0.97 -7.20 -0.13
N LYS A 41 0.72 -7.83 -1.28
CA LYS A 41 1.71 -7.91 -2.36
C LYS A 41 2.04 -6.54 -2.94
N ALA A 42 1.04 -5.69 -3.19
CA ALA A 42 1.25 -4.35 -3.71
C ALA A 42 2.02 -3.46 -2.71
N MET A 43 1.62 -3.50 -1.43
CA MET A 43 2.31 -2.77 -0.35
C MET A 43 3.75 -3.23 -0.20
N LYS A 44 3.98 -4.55 -0.14
CA LYS A 44 5.33 -5.11 -0.05
C LYS A 44 6.20 -4.66 -1.22
N LYS A 45 5.69 -4.79 -2.46
CA LYS A 45 6.38 -4.32 -3.66
C LYS A 45 6.74 -2.84 -3.55
N ALA A 46 5.81 -1.99 -3.10
CA ALA A 46 6.04 -0.56 -2.96
C ALA A 46 7.10 -0.22 -1.90
N HIS A 47 7.11 -0.91 -0.76
CA HIS A 47 8.13 -0.74 0.28
C HIS A 47 9.49 -1.26 -0.16
N ASP A 48 9.56 -2.45 -0.75
CA ASP A 48 10.81 -3.05 -1.25
C ASP A 48 11.53 -2.06 -2.19
N TRP A 49 10.76 -1.37 -3.06
CA TRP A 49 11.31 -0.34 -3.95
C TRP A 49 11.94 0.85 -3.24
N VAL A 50 11.37 1.29 -2.11
CA VAL A 50 11.89 2.43 -1.32
C VAL A 50 13.13 2.01 -0.54
N GLU A 51 13.13 0.82 0.05
CA GLU A 51 14.26 0.33 0.85
C GLU A 51 15.50 0.08 -0.01
N GLU A 52 15.33 -0.40 -1.24
CA GLU A 52 16.42 -0.51 -2.22
C GLU A 52 17.13 0.84 -2.47
N ASP A 53 16.40 1.95 -2.43
CA ASP A 53 16.92 3.29 -2.68
C ASP A 53 17.72 3.85 -1.49
N GLN A 54 17.25 3.58 -0.25
CA GLN A 54 17.94 4.02 0.97
C GLN A 54 19.28 3.31 1.22
N THR A 55 19.45 2.07 0.72
CA THR A 55 20.69 1.31 0.91
C THR A 55 21.85 1.74 -0.02
N VAL A 56 21.60 2.61 -1.00
CA VAL A 56 22.61 3.09 -1.96
C VAL A 56 23.02 4.52 -1.60
N VAL A 57 23.76 4.68 -0.50
CA VAL A 57 24.41 5.95 -0.17
C VAL A 57 25.57 6.19 -1.16
N PRO A 58 25.67 7.37 -1.81
CA PRO A 58 26.81 7.68 -2.66
C PRO A 58 28.04 7.94 -1.77
N VAL A 59 28.98 6.99 -1.75
CA VAL A 59 30.34 7.23 -1.25
C VAL A 59 31.02 8.19 -2.23
N GLY A 60 31.00 9.48 -1.90
CA GLY A 60 31.63 10.53 -2.68
C GLY A 60 33.15 10.62 -2.46
N VAL A 61 33.89 10.17 -3.48
CA VAL A 61 35.06 10.82 -4.12
C VAL A 61 36.36 11.04 -3.31
N ALA A 62 37.29 10.10 -3.46
CA ALA A 62 38.69 10.37 -3.83
C ALA A 62 39.11 9.16 -4.69
N ASP A 63 39.35 9.29 -6.00
CA ASP A 63 40.64 9.74 -6.52
C ASP A 63 40.52 10.01 -8.03
N ARG A 64 41.25 11.01 -8.50
CA ARG A 64 41.31 11.45 -9.90
C ARG A 64 42.73 11.12 -10.38
N GLY A 65 42.86 10.18 -11.31
CA GLY A 65 44.14 9.82 -11.93
C GLY A 65 43.96 9.52 -13.41
N GLU A 66 44.67 10.27 -14.24
CA GLU A 66 44.58 10.38 -15.70
C GLU A 66 45.35 9.30 -16.49
N GLU A 67 44.85 9.00 -17.72
CA GLU A 67 45.56 8.62 -18.98
C GLU A 67 46.38 7.30 -19.04
N LYS A 68 46.51 6.48 -20.12
CA LYS A 68 46.31 6.61 -21.59
C LYS A 68 46.50 5.24 -22.33
N THR A 69 45.92 5.14 -23.55
CA THR A 69 46.34 4.47 -24.84
C THR A 69 46.26 2.96 -25.19
N GLU A 70 45.58 2.73 -26.36
CA GLU A 70 45.85 1.87 -27.56
C GLU A 70 45.57 0.34 -27.55
N GLU A 71 44.53 -0.13 -28.29
CA GLU A 71 44.49 -0.81 -29.65
C GLU A 71 45.04 -2.27 -29.62
N GLU A 72 44.42 -3.36 -30.15
CA GLU A 72 43.75 -3.64 -31.42
C GLU A 72 43.00 -5.03 -31.38
N GLU A 73 42.26 -5.36 -32.45
CA GLU A 73 41.24 -6.42 -32.67
C GLU A 73 41.67 -7.92 -32.71
N LYS A 74 40.76 -8.88 -32.39
CA LYS A 74 40.15 -9.86 -33.35
C LYS A 74 39.25 -10.99 -32.75
N GLU A 75 38.10 -11.17 -33.43
CA GLU A 75 37.36 -12.40 -33.83
C GLU A 75 36.60 -13.36 -32.85
N GLU A 76 35.28 -13.38 -33.07
CA GLU A 76 34.17 -14.37 -32.96
C GLU A 76 34.18 -15.66 -32.09
N LYS A 77 33.18 -15.70 -31.17
CA LYS A 77 32.21 -16.73 -30.64
C LYS A 77 32.24 -18.22 -31.09
N PRO A 78 31.48 -19.16 -30.44
CA PRO A 78 30.64 -19.15 -29.21
C PRO A 78 30.99 -20.34 -28.24
N GLU A 79 30.45 -20.60 -27.04
CA GLU A 79 29.09 -20.73 -26.49
C GLU A 79 29.13 -20.79 -24.93
N ASN A 80 28.07 -20.27 -24.29
CA ASN A 80 27.58 -20.44 -22.90
C ASN A 80 28.51 -20.10 -21.71
N PRO A 81 28.03 -19.27 -20.75
CA PRO A 81 27.24 -19.84 -19.65
C PRO A 81 26.12 -18.94 -19.09
N GLU A 82 25.14 -19.63 -18.49
CA GLU A 82 24.28 -19.25 -17.34
C GLU A 82 24.13 -17.75 -17.02
N ASP A 83 22.90 -17.25 -17.23
CA ASP A 83 22.39 -15.91 -16.92
C ASP A 83 22.37 -15.68 -15.39
N ASP A 84 23.56 -15.51 -14.82
CA ASP A 84 23.78 -14.83 -13.55
C ASP A 84 23.46 -13.35 -13.80
N ARG A 85 22.20 -12.96 -13.56
CA ARG A 85 21.79 -11.55 -13.57
C ARG A 85 22.49 -10.81 -12.42
N LYS A 86 23.75 -10.47 -12.64
CA LYS A 86 24.36 -9.28 -12.03
C LYS A 86 23.67 -8.08 -12.66
N GLU A 87 22.58 -7.65 -12.05
CA GLU A 87 22.10 -6.28 -12.24
C GLU A 87 23.26 -5.35 -11.86
N GLU A 88 23.89 -4.76 -12.88
CA GLU A 88 24.60 -3.50 -12.70
C GLU A 88 23.61 -2.53 -12.07
N ARG A 89 23.77 -2.29 -10.76
CA ARG A 89 22.97 -1.32 -9.99
C ARG A 89 23.15 0.06 -10.60
N ARG A 90 22.28 0.42 -11.55
CA ARG A 90 22.16 1.78 -12.06
C ARG A 90 21.49 2.63 -10.99
N THR A 91 22.07 3.80 -10.71
CA THR A 91 21.42 4.84 -9.91
C THR A 91 20.15 5.27 -10.64
N LYS A 92 18.99 5.14 -9.98
CA LYS A 92 17.69 5.55 -10.53
C LYS A 92 17.69 7.08 -10.72
N THR A 93 17.08 7.53 -11.80
CA THR A 93 16.85 8.96 -12.05
C THR A 93 15.69 9.49 -11.21
N VAL A 94 15.64 10.80 -10.98
CA VAL A 94 14.55 11.46 -10.22
C VAL A 94 13.21 11.20 -10.91
N GLU A 95 13.19 11.22 -12.24
CA GLU A 95 11.99 10.97 -13.05
C GLU A 95 11.49 9.53 -12.90
N GLU A 96 12.39 8.54 -12.84
CA GLU A 96 12.02 7.13 -12.60
C GLU A 96 11.44 6.95 -11.19
N VAL A 97 12.06 7.53 -10.17
CA VAL A 97 11.54 7.47 -8.80
C VAL A 97 10.16 8.14 -8.71
N TYR A 98 9.98 9.28 -9.37
CA TYR A 98 8.68 9.98 -9.41
C TYR A 98 7.60 9.09 -10.05
N MET A 99 7.86 8.52 -11.23
CA MET A 99 6.90 7.65 -11.91
C MET A 99 6.56 6.41 -11.09
N LEU A 100 7.57 5.74 -10.51
CA LEU A 100 7.36 4.59 -9.64
C LEU A 100 6.52 4.93 -8.40
N SER A 101 6.70 6.14 -7.85
CA SER A 101 5.93 6.62 -6.69
C SER A 101 4.45 6.76 -7.03
N ILE A 102 4.13 7.43 -8.16
CA ILE A 102 2.75 7.63 -8.62
C ILE A 102 2.09 6.28 -8.96
N GLU A 103 2.79 5.41 -9.70
CA GLU A 103 2.28 4.09 -10.08
C GLU A 103 2.01 3.22 -8.84
N SER A 104 2.90 3.24 -7.86
CA SER A 104 2.76 2.45 -6.64
C SER A 104 1.60 2.95 -5.78
N LEU A 105 1.45 4.28 -5.61
CA LEU A 105 0.31 4.87 -4.90
C LEU A 105 -1.01 4.50 -5.59
N ALA A 106 -1.08 4.63 -6.91
CA ALA A 106 -2.27 4.26 -7.68
C ALA A 106 -2.60 2.76 -7.57
N GLU A 107 -1.60 1.87 -7.71
CA GLU A 107 -1.77 0.42 -7.57
C GLU A 107 -2.28 0.07 -6.17
N VAL A 108 -1.64 0.58 -5.12
CA VAL A 108 -2.05 0.35 -3.73
C VAL A 108 -3.46 0.85 -3.48
N THR A 109 -3.79 2.06 -3.93
CA THR A 109 -5.13 2.65 -3.78
C THR A 109 -6.20 1.75 -4.41
N ALA A 110 -5.95 1.29 -5.64
CA ALA A 110 -6.85 0.38 -6.33
C ALA A 110 -7.04 -0.94 -5.55
N ARG A 111 -5.98 -1.49 -4.94
CA ARG A 111 -6.08 -2.70 -4.11
C ARG A 111 -6.80 -2.47 -2.79
N CYS A 112 -6.66 -1.32 -2.16
CA CYS A 112 -7.46 -0.95 -0.98
C CYS A 112 -8.95 -0.91 -1.33
N ILE A 113 -9.32 -0.26 -2.43
CA ILE A 113 -10.71 -0.19 -2.90
C ILE A 113 -11.23 -1.58 -3.27
N GLU A 114 -10.43 -2.40 -3.98
CA GLU A 114 -10.78 -3.80 -4.29
C GLU A 114 -11.03 -4.61 -3.01
N GLN A 115 -10.22 -4.44 -1.97
CA GLN A 115 -10.39 -5.12 -0.69
C GLN A 115 -11.70 -4.70 -0.01
N LEU A 116 -11.99 -3.39 0.05
CA LEU A 116 -13.25 -2.87 0.61
C LEU A 116 -14.46 -3.41 -0.16
N HIS A 117 -14.41 -3.43 -1.49
CA HIS A 117 -15.47 -4.02 -2.31
C HIS A 117 -15.64 -5.52 -2.05
N LYS A 118 -14.54 -6.27 -1.89
CA LYS A 118 -14.63 -7.70 -1.61
C LYS A 118 -15.27 -7.97 -0.25
N VAL A 119 -14.90 -7.18 0.75
CA VAL A 119 -15.50 -7.22 2.08
C VAL A 119 -16.99 -6.88 2.02
N ALA A 120 -17.37 -5.86 1.25
CA ALA A 120 -18.77 -5.48 1.06
C ALA A 120 -19.61 -6.63 0.45
N GLU A 121 -19.07 -7.28 -0.60
CA GLU A 121 -19.70 -8.42 -1.25
C GLU A 121 -19.92 -9.58 -0.27
N LEU A 122 -18.92 -9.87 0.58
CA LEU A 122 -18.98 -10.95 1.57
C LEU A 122 -19.95 -10.65 2.70
N ILE A 123 -20.07 -9.38 3.13
CA ILE A 123 -21.07 -9.00 4.12
C ILE A 123 -22.48 -9.15 3.54
N LEU A 124 -22.70 -8.69 2.29
CA LEU A 124 -24.02 -8.72 1.67
C LEU A 124 -24.52 -10.14 1.36
N HIS A 125 -23.61 -11.05 1.00
CA HIS A 125 -23.96 -12.41 0.58
C HIS A 125 -23.55 -13.51 1.57
N GLY A 126 -22.95 -13.15 2.70
CA GLY A 126 -22.52 -14.07 3.75
C GLY A 126 -23.70 -14.86 4.32
N GLN A 127 -23.50 -16.16 4.57
CA GLN A 127 -24.59 -17.06 4.97
C GLN A 127 -24.92 -16.98 6.48
N GLU A 128 -24.10 -16.31 7.30
CA GLU A 128 -24.32 -16.17 8.75
C GLU A 128 -23.77 -14.83 9.28
N GLU A 129 -24.59 -14.05 9.98
CA GLU A 129 -24.15 -12.83 10.69
C GLU A 129 -23.50 -13.26 12.01
N GLU A 130 -22.16 -13.38 12.03
CA GLU A 130 -21.44 -13.79 13.25
C GLU A 130 -21.24 -12.63 14.26
N LYS A 131 -21.37 -11.38 13.80
CA LYS A 131 -21.19 -10.18 14.62
C LYS A 131 -22.28 -9.15 14.38
N PRO A 132 -22.71 -8.41 15.42
CA PRO A 132 -23.62 -7.29 15.25
C PRO A 132 -23.08 -6.28 14.23
N ALA A 133 -23.98 -5.71 13.42
CA ALA A 133 -23.65 -4.67 12.44
C ALA A 133 -22.81 -3.50 13.01
N GLN A 134 -23.01 -3.12 14.27
CA GLN A 134 -22.20 -2.09 14.93
C GLN A 134 -20.72 -2.50 15.10
N ASP A 135 -20.47 -3.75 15.47
CA ASP A 135 -19.11 -4.27 15.63
C ASP A 135 -18.42 -4.40 14.27
N GLN A 136 -19.14 -4.87 13.26
CA GLN A 136 -18.65 -4.89 11.88
C GLN A 136 -18.27 -3.49 11.39
N ALA A 137 -19.11 -2.48 11.64
CA ALA A 137 -18.82 -1.10 11.30
C ALA A 137 -17.55 -0.58 12.00
N ASN A 138 -17.37 -0.87 13.29
CA ASN A 138 -16.16 -0.49 14.03
C ASN A 138 -14.89 -1.12 13.44
N VAL A 139 -14.94 -2.40 13.07
CA VAL A 139 -13.82 -3.10 12.44
C VAL A 139 -13.51 -2.52 11.07
N LEU A 140 -14.53 -2.20 10.26
CA LEU A 140 -14.35 -1.56 8.95
C LEU A 140 -13.74 -0.16 9.04
N ILE A 141 -14.08 0.61 10.08
CA ILE A 141 -13.44 1.90 10.36
C ILE A 141 -11.95 1.70 10.64
N LYS A 142 -11.59 0.73 11.50
CA LYS A 142 -10.18 0.40 11.79
C LYS A 142 -9.45 -0.05 10.52
N LEU A 143 -10.08 -0.91 9.72
CA LEU A 143 -9.55 -1.42 8.46
C LEU A 143 -9.23 -0.29 7.49
N THR A 144 -10.18 0.60 7.27
CA THR A 144 -10.03 1.76 6.37
C THR A 144 -8.97 2.72 6.89
N THR A 145 -8.94 2.95 8.21
CA THR A 145 -7.93 3.82 8.85
C THR A 145 -6.52 3.25 8.67
N ALA A 146 -6.34 1.94 8.87
CA ALA A 146 -5.05 1.28 8.65
C ALA A 146 -4.58 1.43 7.19
N MET A 147 -5.47 1.22 6.22
CA MET A 147 -5.15 1.44 4.80
C MET A 147 -4.73 2.89 4.50
N CYS A 148 -5.46 3.88 5.02
CA CYS A 148 -5.13 5.29 4.82
C CYS A 148 -3.78 5.66 5.45
N ASN A 149 -3.50 5.19 6.66
CA ASN A 149 -2.24 5.44 7.35
C ASN A 149 -1.05 4.85 6.60
N GLU A 150 -1.23 3.64 6.05
CA GLU A 150 -0.19 2.97 5.28
C GLU A 150 0.11 3.73 3.97
N VAL A 151 -0.91 4.18 3.24
CA VAL A 151 -0.77 5.03 2.05
C VAL A 151 -0.06 6.34 2.38
N ALA A 152 -0.44 6.99 3.48
CA ALA A 152 0.21 8.23 3.92
C ALA A 152 1.69 8.00 4.28
N SER A 153 1.99 6.89 4.97
CA SER A 153 3.37 6.53 5.29
C SER A 153 4.18 6.25 4.03
N LEU A 154 3.59 5.59 3.04
CA LEU A 154 4.23 5.28 1.76
C LEU A 154 4.51 6.56 0.94
N SER A 155 3.56 7.50 0.88
CA SER A 155 3.77 8.80 0.23
C SER A 155 4.92 9.59 0.89
N LYS A 156 5.01 9.59 2.22
CA LYS A 156 6.15 10.18 2.95
C LYS A 156 7.48 9.51 2.58
N LYS A 157 7.49 8.18 2.49
CA LYS A 157 8.67 7.42 2.06
C LYS A 157 9.11 7.77 0.63
N PHE A 158 8.17 7.87 -0.31
CA PHE A 158 8.46 8.27 -1.69
C PHE A 158 8.98 9.70 -1.81
N THR A 159 8.38 10.65 -1.08
CA THR A 159 8.85 12.04 -1.08
C THR A 159 10.25 12.18 -0.48
N ASN A 160 10.58 11.39 0.56
CA ASN A 160 11.94 11.32 1.11
C ASN A 160 12.95 10.75 0.10
N SER A 161 12.59 9.67 -0.60
CA SER A 161 13.43 9.08 -1.67
C SER A 161 13.66 10.10 -2.80
N LEU A 162 12.60 10.76 -3.29
CA LEU A 162 12.71 11.84 -4.28
C LEU A 162 13.64 12.97 -3.82
N THR A 163 13.52 13.40 -2.58
CA THR A 163 14.37 14.46 -2.00
C THR A 163 15.84 14.03 -1.95
N THR A 164 16.10 12.75 -1.68
CA THR A 164 17.46 12.19 -1.59
C THR A 164 18.11 12.07 -2.97
N VAL A 165 17.43 11.41 -3.91
CA VAL A 165 17.90 11.20 -5.28
C VAL A 165 17.99 12.52 -6.05
N GLY A 166 17.09 13.46 -5.77
CA GLY A 166 17.04 14.79 -6.40
C GLY A 166 17.84 15.87 -5.69
N SER A 167 18.69 15.54 -4.73
CA SER A 167 19.43 16.53 -3.91
C SER A 167 20.33 17.48 -4.71
N ASP A 168 20.75 17.08 -5.91
CA ASP A 168 21.53 17.89 -6.86
C ASP A 168 20.66 18.70 -7.83
N LYS A 169 19.35 18.46 -7.86
CA LYS A 169 18.39 19.16 -8.72
C LYS A 169 17.99 20.50 -8.12
N LYS A 170 17.60 21.42 -8.99
CA LYS A 170 17.01 22.69 -8.57
C LYS A 170 15.62 22.47 -7.99
N ALA A 171 15.28 23.25 -6.96
CA ALA A 171 13.97 23.25 -6.32
C ALA A 171 12.80 23.51 -7.31
N GLU A 172 13.02 24.32 -8.36
CA GLU A 172 12.01 24.60 -9.39
C GLU A 172 11.60 23.36 -10.20
N VAL A 173 12.43 22.31 -10.22
CA VAL A 173 12.16 21.03 -10.88
C VAL A 173 11.69 19.99 -9.87
N LEU A 174 12.33 19.92 -8.71
CA LEU A 174 12.07 18.87 -7.72
C LEU A 174 10.78 19.10 -6.92
N ASN A 175 10.51 20.34 -6.48
CA ASN A 175 9.35 20.62 -5.63
C ASN A 175 8.02 20.24 -6.30
N PRO A 176 7.77 20.54 -7.59
CA PRO A 176 6.55 20.09 -8.26
C PRO A 176 6.36 18.56 -8.25
N MET A 177 7.44 17.77 -8.34
CA MET A 177 7.36 16.31 -8.27
C MET A 177 7.01 15.84 -6.86
N ILE A 178 7.64 16.42 -5.83
CA ILE A 178 7.32 16.15 -4.43
C ILE A 178 5.88 16.51 -4.11
N ASP A 179 5.45 17.72 -4.48
CA ASP A 179 4.08 18.21 -4.26
C ASP A 179 3.06 17.31 -4.96
N SER A 180 3.37 16.83 -6.17
CA SER A 180 2.51 15.90 -6.91
C SER A 180 2.39 14.54 -6.23
N VAL A 181 3.48 13.97 -5.69
CA VAL A 181 3.42 12.70 -4.94
C VAL A 181 2.67 12.86 -3.62
N LEU A 182 2.82 13.99 -2.94
CA LEU A 182 2.07 14.28 -1.73
C LEU A 182 0.57 14.44 -2.02
N LEU A 183 0.24 15.16 -3.10
CA LEU A 183 -1.13 15.34 -3.55
C LEU A 183 -1.77 14.00 -3.96
N GLU A 184 -1.04 13.16 -4.68
CA GLU A 184 -1.52 11.81 -5.03
C GLU A 184 -1.78 10.99 -3.76
N GLY A 185 -0.89 11.04 -2.76
CA GLY A 185 -1.11 10.38 -1.47
C GLY A 185 -2.38 10.88 -0.74
N CYS A 186 -2.64 12.18 -0.74
CA CYS A 186 -3.87 12.75 -0.17
C CYS A 186 -5.13 12.35 -0.96
N ASN A 187 -5.04 12.30 -2.28
CA ASN A 187 -6.15 11.85 -3.12
C ASN A 187 -6.43 10.37 -2.88
N SER A 188 -5.39 9.53 -2.79
CA SER A 188 -5.48 8.10 -2.48
C SER A 188 -6.23 7.84 -1.17
N THR A 189 -5.90 8.57 -0.08
CA THR A 189 -6.61 8.40 1.19
C THR A 189 -8.07 8.83 1.08
N THR A 190 -8.37 9.89 0.33
CA THR A 190 -9.73 10.33 0.04
C THR A 190 -10.52 9.26 -0.73
N TYR A 191 -9.95 8.68 -1.78
CA TYR A 191 -10.59 7.62 -2.55
C TYR A 191 -10.89 6.36 -1.72
N ILE A 192 -9.99 6.01 -0.81
CA ILE A 192 -10.19 4.88 0.12
C ILE A 192 -11.33 5.18 1.10
N GLN A 193 -11.37 6.39 1.65
CA GLN A 193 -12.45 6.82 2.54
C GLN A 193 -13.80 6.87 1.82
N ASP A 194 -13.84 7.39 0.59
CA ASP A 194 -15.05 7.43 -0.23
C ASP A 194 -15.56 6.03 -0.55
N ALA A 195 -14.65 5.10 -0.89
CA ALA A 195 -15.02 3.70 -1.09
C ALA A 195 -15.63 3.09 0.17
N PHE A 196 -15.09 3.39 1.36
CA PHE A 196 -15.70 2.98 2.63
C PHE A 196 -17.09 3.62 2.85
N GLN A 197 -17.32 4.87 2.45
CA GLN A 197 -18.65 5.47 2.51
C GLN A 197 -19.68 4.72 1.66
N LEU A 198 -19.25 4.13 0.54
CA LEU A 198 -20.11 3.29 -0.30
C LEU A 198 -20.47 1.94 0.35
N LEU A 199 -19.75 1.51 1.40
CA LEU A 199 -20.08 0.31 2.17
C LEU A 199 -21.24 0.52 3.16
N LEU A 200 -21.53 1.76 3.59
CA LEU A 200 -22.59 2.04 4.58
C LEU A 200 -23.97 1.51 4.14
N PRO A 201 -24.43 1.77 2.90
CA PRO A 201 -25.69 1.21 2.42
C PRO A 201 -25.69 -0.33 2.41
N VAL A 202 -24.53 -0.95 2.13
CA VAL A 202 -24.39 -2.41 2.12
C VAL A 202 -24.58 -2.98 3.53
N LEU A 203 -23.95 -2.37 4.54
CA LEU A 203 -24.13 -2.74 5.95
C LEU A 203 -25.60 -2.59 6.38
N GLN A 204 -26.24 -1.48 6.00
CA GLN A 204 -27.64 -1.23 6.34
C GLN A 204 -28.57 -2.27 5.71
N VAL A 205 -28.39 -2.57 4.42
CA VAL A 205 -29.19 -3.58 3.72
C VAL A 205 -28.96 -4.96 4.32
N SER A 206 -27.71 -5.33 4.59
CA SER A 206 -27.36 -6.60 5.25
C SER A 206 -28.10 -6.74 6.59
N HIS A 207 -28.03 -5.72 7.44
CA HIS A 207 -28.66 -5.73 8.76
C HIS A 207 -30.20 -5.84 8.70
N ILE A 208 -30.84 -5.18 7.71
CA ILE A 208 -32.29 -5.30 7.51
C ILE A 208 -32.66 -6.72 7.04
N GLN A 209 -31.88 -7.30 6.12
CA GLN A 209 -32.14 -8.63 5.57
C GLN A 209 -32.00 -9.72 6.64
N THR A 210 -31.01 -9.64 7.52
CA THR A 210 -30.83 -10.57 8.63
C THR A 210 -31.96 -10.43 9.65
N SER A 211 -32.27 -9.19 10.07
CA SER A 211 -33.37 -8.90 11.00
C SER A 211 -34.74 -9.38 10.50
N CYS A 212 -35.04 -9.24 9.21
CA CYS A 212 -36.29 -9.74 8.62
C CYS A 212 -36.34 -11.27 8.50
N SER A 213 -35.19 -11.94 8.36
CA SER A 213 -35.11 -13.39 8.23
C SER A 213 -35.37 -14.10 9.56
N GLU A 214 -34.90 -13.52 10.68
CA GLU A 214 -35.20 -14.02 12.04
C GLU A 214 -36.69 -13.88 12.41
N ALA A 215 -37.37 -12.85 11.88
CA ALA A 215 -38.78 -12.56 12.17
C ALA A 215 -39.79 -13.44 11.42
N ARG A 216 -39.36 -14.46 10.66
CA ARG A 216 -40.24 -15.47 10.04
C ARG A 216 -40.19 -16.78 10.84
N PRO A 217 -41.08 -17.01 11.83
CA PRO A 217 -41.24 -18.34 12.40
C PRO A 217 -41.76 -19.28 11.31
N GLY A 218 -41.13 -20.45 11.18
CA GLY A 218 -41.53 -21.47 10.21
C GLY A 218 -43.03 -21.76 10.30
N ALA A 219 -43.74 -21.54 9.19
CA ALA A 219 -45.07 -22.06 8.96
C ALA A 219 -44.99 -23.58 8.87
N GLY A 220 -44.97 -24.26 10.01
CA GLY A 220 -44.72 -25.69 10.10
C GLY A 220 -45.02 -26.33 11.46
N GLN A 221 -45.90 -25.73 12.27
CA GLN A 221 -46.47 -26.42 13.43
C GLN A 221 -47.88 -26.89 13.08
N THR A 222 -47.98 -28.17 12.66
CA THR A 222 -49.24 -28.90 12.66
C THR A 222 -49.74 -29.05 14.10
N PRO A 223 -51.00 -28.72 14.41
CA PRO A 223 -51.53 -28.89 15.77
C PRO A 223 -51.66 -30.39 16.11
N PRO A 224 -51.36 -30.78 17.36
CA PRO A 224 -51.58 -32.15 17.80
C PRO A 224 -53.07 -32.48 17.83
N SER A 225 -53.42 -33.66 17.33
CA SER A 225 -54.76 -34.26 17.38
C SER A 225 -55.12 -34.73 18.78
#